data_AF-A0A5J4P9L3-F1
#
_entry.id   AF-A0A5J4P9L3-F1
#
_cell.length_a   1.000
_cell.length_b   1.000
_cell.length_c   1.000
_cell.angle_alpha   90.00
_cell.angle_beta   90.00
_cell.angle_gamma   90.00
#
_symmetry.space_group_name_H-M   'P 1'
#
loop_
_entity.id
_entity.type
_entity.pdbx_description
1 polymer ?
#
loop_
_entity_poly.entity_id
_entity_poly.type
_entity_poly.pdbx_seq_one_letter_code
_entity_poly.pdbx_strand_id
1 'polypeptide(L)'
;MSDQGKTDLFYGDESYVCSEGYVPYGRQFPDEGVCILSEKAHKINCLGFINRQSKSNRRTTEQPIDAKFIPEYTEDFSFQIRKATCIVLDNA
;
A
#
# COMPACT_ATOMS: atom_id res chain seq x y z
N MET A 1 13.52 -2.23 -21.71
CA MET A 1 13.85 -0.91 -21.12
C MET A 1 14.43 -1.02 -19.71
N SER A 2 13.94 -1.91 -18.83
CA SER A 2 14.57 -2.14 -17.50
C SER A 2 15.88 -2.94 -17.51
N ASP A 3 16.16 -3.65 -18.61
CA ASP A 3 17.24 -4.66 -18.67
C ASP A 3 18.63 -4.08 -19.02
N GLN A 4 18.72 -2.78 -19.31
CA GLN A 4 20.00 -2.12 -19.64
C GLN A 4 20.64 -1.40 -18.44
N GLY A 5 20.08 -1.52 -17.23
CA GLY A 5 20.63 -0.89 -16.01
C GLY A 5 20.65 0.64 -15.99
N LYS A 6 20.12 1.29 -17.03
CA LYS A 6 20.15 2.75 -17.23
C LYS A 6 19.02 3.51 -16.51
N THR A 7 17.93 2.84 -16.16
CA THR A 7 16.74 3.48 -15.58
C THR A 7 16.17 2.61 -14.48
N ASP A 8 15.90 3.20 -13.30
CA ASP A 8 15.19 2.50 -12.23
C ASP A 8 13.70 2.49 -12.51
N LEU A 9 13.08 1.32 -12.36
CA LEU A 9 11.64 1.16 -12.51
C LEU A 9 11.04 0.80 -11.15
N PHE A 10 10.09 1.62 -10.72
CA PHE A 10 9.28 1.39 -9.52
C PHE A 10 7.83 1.14 -9.92
N TYR A 11 7.19 0.22 -9.23
CA TYR A 11 5.76 -0.03 -9.30
C TYR A 11 5.13 0.57 -8.06
N GLY A 12 4.17 1.47 -8.24
CA GLY A 12 3.41 2.06 -7.16
C GLY A 12 2.00 1.49 -7.11
N ASP A 13 1.50 1.30 -5.90
CA ASP A 13 0.13 0.88 -5.64
C ASP A 13 -0.34 1.40 -4.28
N GLU A 14 -1.65 1.52 -4.14
CA GLU A 14 -2.34 1.88 -2.92
C GLU A 14 -2.94 0.65 -2.25
N SER A 15 -2.81 0.59 -0.93
CA SER A 15 -3.38 -0.50 -0.14
C SER A 15 -3.87 0.02 1.19
N TYR A 16 -4.74 -0.74 1.83
CA TYR A 16 -5.15 -0.44 3.19
C TYR A 16 -5.16 -1.69 4.05
N VAL A 17 -4.94 -1.48 5.33
CA VAL A 17 -5.11 -2.49 6.37
C VAL A 17 -6.18 -1.99 7.32
N CYS A 18 -7.19 -2.81 7.58
CA CYS A 18 -8.24 -2.49 8.55
C CYS A 18 -8.30 -3.57 9.61
N SER A 19 -8.74 -3.20 10.82
CA SER A 19 -8.99 -4.14 11.90
C SER A 19 -10.36 -4.81 11.79
N GLU A 20 -10.92 -4.94 10.59
CA GLU A 20 -12.20 -5.65 10.41
C GLU A 20 -12.07 -7.07 10.95
N GLY A 21 -13.10 -7.50 11.68
CA GLY A 21 -13.10 -8.80 12.33
C GLY A 21 -12.98 -9.91 11.28
N TYR A 22 -11.84 -10.58 11.26
CA TYR A 22 -11.66 -11.81 10.49
C TYR A 22 -12.26 -12.98 11.27
N VAL A 23 -12.84 -13.96 10.56
CA VAL A 23 -13.33 -15.19 11.20
C VAL A 23 -12.15 -15.89 11.87
N PRO A 24 -12.10 -15.98 13.22
CA PRO A 24 -10.98 -16.61 13.87
C PRO A 24 -10.96 -18.10 13.50
N TYR A 25 -9.79 -18.61 13.11
CA TYR A 25 -9.60 -20.04 12.87
C TYR A 25 -9.67 -20.79 14.21
N GLY A 26 -10.89 -21.16 14.60
CA GLY A 26 -11.20 -21.97 15.77
C GLY A 26 -12.21 -23.04 15.40
N ARG A 27 -12.09 -24.23 16.02
CA ARG A 27 -13.07 -25.30 15.85
C ARG A 27 -14.35 -24.86 16.59
N GLN A 28 -15.37 -24.46 15.84
CA GLN A 28 -16.66 -24.06 16.41
C GLN A 28 -17.44 -25.30 16.88
N PHE A 29 -18.06 -25.24 18.05
CA PHE A 29 -19.00 -26.27 18.51
C PHE A 29 -20.34 -26.13 17.76
N PRO A 30 -21.11 -27.22 17.58
CA PRO A 30 -22.35 -27.20 16.78
C PRO A 30 -23.40 -26.20 17.29
N ASP A 31 -23.31 -25.83 18.56
CA ASP A 31 -24.25 -25.03 19.32
C ASP A 31 -23.81 -23.55 19.44
N GLU A 32 -22.69 -23.18 18.82
CA GLU A 32 -22.08 -21.86 18.95
C GLU A 32 -22.36 -20.97 17.71
N GLY A 33 -23.33 -20.05 17.86
CA GLY A 33 -23.62 -19.03 16.85
C GLY A 33 -22.62 -17.88 16.92
N VAL A 34 -21.51 -17.96 16.19
CA VAL A 34 -20.53 -16.85 16.13
C VAL A 34 -20.97 -15.84 15.08
N CYS A 35 -21.39 -14.65 15.53
CA CYS A 35 -21.62 -13.49 14.68
C CYS A 35 -20.49 -12.49 14.90
N ILE A 36 -19.80 -12.12 13.83
CA ILE A 36 -18.80 -11.05 13.84
C ILE A 36 -19.47 -9.82 13.24
N LEU A 37 -19.67 -8.79 14.05
CA LEU A 37 -20.16 -7.51 13.58
C LEU A 37 -19.01 -6.83 12.81
N SER A 38 -19.23 -6.54 11.52
CA SER A 38 -18.36 -5.62 10.76
C SER A 38 -18.62 -4.21 11.31
N GLU A 39 -17.81 -3.80 12.28
CA GLU A 39 -17.74 -2.40 12.69
C GLU A 39 -16.85 -1.63 11.72
N LYS A 40 -17.03 -0.31 11.63
CA LYS A 40 -16.07 0.58 10.95
C LYS A 40 -14.75 0.54 11.71
N ALA A 41 -13.95 -0.45 11.36
CA ALA A 41 -12.70 -0.73 12.02
C ALA A 41 -11.66 0.34 11.65
N HIS A 42 -10.68 0.55 12.50
CA HIS A 42 -9.60 1.50 12.24
C HIS A 42 -8.90 1.11 10.94
N LYS A 43 -8.77 2.07 10.01
CA LYS A 43 -8.19 1.86 8.68
C LYS A 43 -6.89 2.64 8.56
N ILE A 44 -5.83 1.95 8.17
CA ILE A 44 -4.54 2.55 7.83
C ILE A 44 -4.36 2.38 6.33
N ASN A 45 -4.37 3.49 5.59
CA ASN A 45 -4.01 3.52 4.17
C ASN A 45 -2.48 3.57 4.02
N CYS A 46 -1.98 2.98 2.95
CA CYS A 46 -0.57 2.88 2.63
C CYS A 46 -0.38 3.11 1.13
N LEU A 47 0.53 4.01 0.78
CA LEU A 47 1.01 4.19 -0.59
C LEU A 47 2.47 3.75 -0.62
N GLY A 48 2.83 2.90 -1.59
CA GLY A 48 4.17 2.33 -1.65
C GLY A 48 4.71 2.21 -3.05
N PHE A 49 6.00 2.49 -3.21
CA PHE A 49 6.77 2.26 -4.44
C PHE A 49 7.78 1.13 -4.21
N ILE A 50 7.73 0.10 -5.04
CA ILE A 50 8.63 -1.05 -4.97
C ILE A 50 9.35 -1.28 -6.29
N ASN A 51 10.65 -1.59 -6.23
CA ASN A 51 11.43 -1.97 -7.41
C ASN A 51 11.74 -3.49 -7.41
N ARG A 52 12.28 -3.99 -8.54
CA ARG A 52 12.68 -5.41 -8.70
C ARG A 52 13.83 -5.85 -7.79
N GLN A 53 14.52 -4.90 -7.14
CA GLN A 53 15.60 -5.15 -6.18
C GLN A 53 15.07 -5.15 -4.73
N SER A 54 13.75 -5.18 -4.56
CA SER A 54 13.06 -5.13 -3.26
C SER A 54 13.34 -3.87 -2.44
N LYS A 55 13.79 -2.78 -3.08
CA LYS A 55 13.79 -1.47 -2.44
C LYS A 55 12.37 -0.95 -2.43
N SER A 56 11.84 -0.72 -1.22
CA SER A 56 10.52 -0.17 -1.02
C SER A 56 10.60 1.18 -0.32
N ASN A 57 9.93 2.18 -0.88
CA ASN A 57 9.54 3.38 -0.14
C ASN A 57 8.03 3.26 0.12
N ARG A 58 7.57 3.56 1.34
CA ARG A 58 6.16 3.46 1.73
C ARG A 58 5.82 4.56 2.71
N ARG A 59 4.60 5.09 2.61
CA ARG A 59 4.04 6.04 3.56
C ARG A 59 2.67 5.54 4.00
N THR A 60 2.43 5.56 5.31
CA THR A 60 1.13 5.21 5.90
C THR A 60 0.40 6.46 6.37
N THR A 61 -0.92 6.44 6.28
CA THR A 61 -1.81 7.51 6.74
C THR A 61 -3.15 6.93 7.18
N GLU A 62 -3.75 7.50 8.21
CA GLU A 62 -5.13 7.17 8.62
C GLU A 62 -6.16 7.99 7.83
N GLN A 63 -5.71 9.05 7.16
CA GLN A 63 -6.53 9.88 6.28
C GLN A 63 -6.65 9.25 4.89
N PRO A 64 -7.69 9.60 4.10
CA PRO A 64 -7.77 9.21 2.70
C PRO A 64 -6.51 9.61 1.93
N ILE A 65 -6.06 8.76 1.01
CA ILE A 65 -5.05 9.16 0.03
C ILE A 65 -5.78 10.02 -1.01
N ASP A 66 -5.39 11.29 -1.10
CA ASP A 66 -6.01 12.27 -1.97
C ASP A 66 -5.02 12.77 -3.04
N ALA A 67 -5.52 13.59 -3.96
CA ALA A 67 -4.72 14.19 -5.03
C ALA A 67 -3.63 15.15 -4.52
N LYS A 68 -3.55 15.42 -3.21
CA LYS A 68 -2.49 16.21 -2.58
C LYS A 68 -1.41 15.30 -1.99
N PHE A 69 -1.80 14.19 -1.38
CA PHE A 69 -0.90 13.20 -0.79
C PHE A 69 0.01 12.55 -1.84
N ILE A 70 -0.52 12.21 -3.02
CA ILE A 70 0.25 11.54 -4.08
C ILE A 70 1.39 12.44 -4.61
N PRO A 71 1.16 13.72 -4.99
CA PRO A 71 2.23 14.63 -5.37
C PRO A 71 3.23 14.87 -4.24
N GLU A 72 2.79 15.09 -3.01
CA GLU A 72 3.69 15.32 -1.87
C GLU A 72 4.61 14.11 -1.62
N TYR A 73 4.05 12.90 -1.66
CA TYR A 73 4.85 11.67 -1.54
C TYR A 73 5.81 11.47 -2.72
N THR A 74 5.38 11.81 -3.94
CA THR A 74 6.22 11.70 -5.13
C THR A 74 7.36 12.73 -5.12
N GLU A 75 7.09 13.94 -4.64
CA GLU A 75 8.09 14.99 -4.43
C GLU A 75 9.13 14.56 -3.38
N ASP A 76 8.67 14.07 -2.22
CA ASP A 76 9.53 13.52 -1.17
C ASP A 76 10.41 12.36 -1.71
N PHE A 77 9.84 11.52 -2.56
CA PHE A 77 10.55 10.44 -3.23
C PHE A 77 11.57 10.96 -4.25
N SER A 78 11.29 12.06 -4.94
CA SER A 78 12.16 12.64 -5.97
C SER A 78 13.54 13.02 -5.42
N PHE A 79 13.62 13.50 -4.17
CA PHE A 79 14.88 13.81 -3.50
C PHE A 79 15.79 12.60 -3.27
N GLN A 80 15.22 11.38 -3.31
CA GLN A 80 15.97 10.13 -3.13
C GLN A 80 16.49 9.57 -4.46
N ILE A 81 16.04 10.10 -5.60
CA ILE A 81 16.37 9.62 -6.93
C ILE A 81 17.77 10.08 -7.34
N ARG A 82 18.61 9.12 -7.74
CA ARG A 82 20.02 9.38 -8.17
C ARG A 82 20.29 9.08 -9.64
N LYS A 83 19.31 8.51 -10.34
CA LYS A 83 19.39 8.11 -11.75
C LYS A 83 18.02 8.31 -12.40
N ALA A 84 17.94 8.28 -13.72
CA ALA A 84 16.66 8.31 -14.42
C ALA A 84 15.73 7.23 -13.82
N THR A 85 14.57 7.64 -13.33
CA THR A 85 13.61 6.76 -12.65
C THR A 85 12.25 6.90 -13.30
N CYS A 86 11.59 5.77 -13.50
CA CYS A 86 10.22 5.69 -13.99
C CYS A 86 9.37 5.02 -12.90
N ILE A 87 8.23 5.62 -12.61
CA ILE A 87 7.23 5.08 -11.68
C ILE A 87 6.02 4.68 -12.52
N VAL A 88 5.58 3.45 -12.35
CA VAL A 88 4.35 2.94 -12.97
C VAL A 88 3.26 2.99 -11.90
N LEU A 89 2.21 3.75 -12.19
CA LEU A 89 1.00 3.85 -11.39
C LEU A 89 -0.19 3.39 -12.22
N ASP A 90 -1.20 2.84 -11.57
CA ASP A 90 -2.49 2.64 -12.18
C ASP A 90 -3.24 3.98 -12.34
N ASN A 91 -4.27 3.98 -13.18
CA ASN A 91 -5.14 5.13 -13.37
C ASN A 91 -6.38 4.96 -12.49
N ALA A 92 -6.16 5.12 -11.18
CA ALA A 92 -7.17 5.05 -10.12
C ALA A 92 -8.11 6.26 -10.12
#